data_AF-A0AAJ4TI67-F1
#
_entry.id   AF-A0AAJ4TI67-F1
#
_cell.length_a   1.000
_cell.length_b   1.000
_cell.length_c   1.000
_cell.angle_alpha   90.00
_cell.angle_beta   90.00
_cell.angle_gamma   90.00
#
_symmetry.space_group_name_H-M   'P 1'
#
loop_
_entity.id
_entity.type
_entity.pdbx_description
1 polymer ?
#
loop_
_entity_poly.entity_id
_entity_poly.type
_entity_poly.pdbx_seq_one_letter_code
_entity_poly.pdbx_strand_id
1 'polypeptide(L)'
;MSWLSKIGGALLNCVSKPIEVLCDWAGEPLKKNHHNRDESAKNSAHRRDIERLTAQSKSEHEIKMREMEFEHDLKSREKELEVNLEVRRVREIEKAVAEIQEWKKEKEFERMERTTAAIALYLKQLTKLNVETINAIGHMQLELKERAQQLVYEKTIQYKELQDTAIEEAMNDFLRIEEKFGNNERAKDILIKAVDTKMGNIISTSTRFLEELNRDIVNLNESIDRLTNQGQKFIENHLERFHSSSVSTPISFTKTNDDKRILPIKEIN
;
A
#
# COMPACT_ATOMS: atom_id res chain seq x y z
N MET A 1 -134.81 -45.28 -62.67
CA MET A 1 -134.47 -46.59 -62.06
C MET A 1 -133.39 -46.37 -60.99
N SER A 2 -133.56 -45.49 -60.00
CA SER A 2 -134.19 -45.71 -58.68
C SER A 2 -133.94 -47.08 -58.03
N TRP A 3 -133.26 -47.02 -56.87
CA TRP A 3 -133.65 -47.69 -55.60
C TRP A 3 -133.01 -48.99 -55.08
N LEU A 4 -131.84 -49.45 -55.57
CA LEU A 4 -131.11 -50.56 -54.93
C LEU A 4 -129.61 -50.34 -54.63
N SER A 5 -128.98 -49.25 -55.07
CA SER A 5 -127.53 -49.02 -54.86
C SER A 5 -127.16 -48.16 -53.63
N LYS A 6 -128.15 -47.61 -52.90
CA LYS A 6 -127.90 -46.75 -51.72
C LYS A 6 -127.87 -47.48 -50.38
N ILE A 7 -128.09 -48.80 -50.36
CA ILE A 7 -128.12 -49.61 -49.12
C ILE A 7 -126.78 -50.36 -48.90
N GLY A 8 -125.96 -50.57 -49.94
CA GLY A 8 -124.65 -51.25 -49.81
C GLY A 8 -123.48 -50.39 -49.30
N GLY A 9 -123.44 -49.10 -49.66
CA GLY A 9 -122.31 -48.21 -49.31
C GLY A 9 -122.29 -47.75 -47.84
N ALA A 10 -123.44 -47.74 -47.18
CA ALA A 10 -123.54 -47.41 -45.75
C ALA A 10 -123.13 -48.58 -44.83
N LEU A 11 -123.21 -49.83 -45.32
CA LEU A 11 -122.78 -51.01 -44.57
C LEU A 11 -121.26 -51.25 -44.65
N LEU A 12 -120.60 -50.93 -45.77
CA LEU A 12 -119.14 -51.06 -45.92
C LEU A 12 -118.36 -50.06 -45.05
N ASN A 13 -118.84 -48.82 -44.90
CA ASN A 13 -118.21 -47.81 -44.05
C ASN A 13 -118.43 -48.03 -42.53
N CYS A 14 -119.39 -48.88 -42.16
CA CYS A 14 -119.60 -49.29 -40.76
C CYS A 14 -118.66 -50.45 -40.36
N VAL A 15 -118.18 -51.23 -41.34
CA VAL A 15 -117.28 -52.38 -41.11
C VAL A 15 -115.80 -52.02 -41.29
N SER A 16 -115.45 -51.06 -42.15
CA SER A 16 -114.04 -50.73 -42.45
C SER A 16 -113.34 -49.89 -41.38
N LYS A 17 -114.05 -48.98 -40.69
CA LYS A 17 -113.48 -48.13 -39.63
C LYS A 17 -112.93 -48.88 -38.40
N PRO A 18 -113.59 -49.92 -37.85
CA PRO A 18 -112.98 -50.70 -36.77
C PRO A 18 -111.75 -51.49 -37.24
N ILE A 19 -111.64 -51.82 -38.54
CA ILE A 19 -110.47 -52.52 -39.09
C ILE A 19 -109.27 -51.58 -39.21
N GLU A 20 -109.45 -50.33 -39.61
CA GLU A 20 -108.36 -49.34 -39.65
C GLU A 20 -107.85 -48.98 -38.24
N VAL A 21 -108.74 -48.84 -37.25
CA VAL A 21 -108.36 -48.62 -35.85
C VAL A 21 -107.62 -49.83 -35.26
N LEU A 22 -107.98 -51.06 -35.67
CA LEU A 22 -107.26 -52.28 -35.28
C LEU A 22 -105.89 -52.39 -35.98
N CYS A 23 -105.76 -51.96 -37.22
CA CYS A 23 -104.48 -51.92 -37.94
C CYS A 23 -103.54 -50.85 -37.37
N ASP A 24 -104.06 -49.67 -36.99
CA ASP A 24 -103.29 -48.63 -36.32
C ASP A 24 -102.90 -49.04 -34.88
N TRP A 25 -103.81 -49.72 -34.15
CA TRP A 25 -103.50 -50.30 -32.83
C TRP A 25 -102.48 -51.44 -32.90
N ALA A 26 -102.51 -52.24 -33.97
CA ALA A 26 -101.51 -53.30 -34.20
C ALA A 26 -100.16 -52.75 -34.73
N GLY A 27 -100.17 -51.60 -35.40
CA GLY A 27 -98.97 -50.95 -35.96
C GLY A 27 -98.22 -50.03 -34.99
N GLU A 28 -98.92 -49.39 -34.05
CA GLU A 28 -98.34 -48.55 -32.99
C GLU A 28 -97.24 -49.24 -32.15
N PRO A 29 -97.41 -50.49 -31.66
CA PRO A 29 -96.35 -51.16 -30.92
C PRO A 29 -95.10 -51.42 -31.79
N LEU A 30 -95.26 -51.61 -33.10
CA LEU A 30 -94.14 -51.82 -34.03
C LEU A 30 -93.39 -50.51 -34.32
N LYS A 31 -94.09 -49.39 -34.51
CA LYS A 31 -93.47 -48.07 -34.69
C LYS A 31 -92.77 -47.59 -33.42
N LYS A 32 -93.38 -47.81 -32.25
CA LYS A 32 -92.75 -47.52 -30.95
C LYS A 32 -91.51 -48.37 -30.71
N ASN A 33 -91.53 -49.64 -31.09
CA ASN A 33 -90.35 -50.51 -31.00
C ASN A 33 -89.24 -50.11 -31.98
N HIS A 34 -89.57 -49.67 -33.21
CA HIS A 34 -88.57 -49.16 -34.16
C HIS A 34 -87.96 -47.84 -33.67
N HIS A 35 -88.79 -46.91 -33.19
CA HIS A 35 -88.33 -45.63 -32.65
C HIS A 35 -87.44 -45.84 -31.41
N ASN A 36 -87.84 -46.72 -30.49
CA ASN A 36 -87.02 -47.09 -29.33
C ASN A 36 -85.69 -47.73 -29.73
N ARG A 37 -85.65 -48.53 -30.81
CA ARG A 37 -84.41 -49.11 -31.33
C ARG A 37 -83.50 -48.05 -31.94
N ASP A 38 -84.04 -47.11 -32.71
CA ASP A 38 -83.26 -46.01 -33.29
C ASP A 38 -82.77 -45.02 -32.24
N GLU A 39 -83.61 -44.66 -31.26
CA GLU A 39 -83.18 -43.82 -30.14
C GLU A 39 -82.15 -44.52 -29.26
N SER A 40 -82.31 -45.83 -29.01
CA SER A 40 -81.32 -46.62 -28.28
C SER A 40 -79.99 -46.72 -29.05
N ALA A 41 -80.03 -46.88 -30.38
CA ALA A 41 -78.84 -46.89 -31.22
C ALA A 41 -78.13 -45.52 -31.24
N LYS A 42 -78.89 -44.42 -31.36
CA LYS A 42 -78.35 -43.04 -31.29
C LYS A 42 -77.78 -42.72 -29.92
N ASN A 43 -78.47 -43.08 -28.84
CA ASN A 43 -77.98 -42.90 -27.47
C ASN A 43 -76.75 -43.76 -27.19
N SER A 44 -76.68 -44.98 -27.73
CA SER A 44 -75.48 -45.81 -27.63
C SER A 44 -74.29 -45.23 -28.40
N ALA A 45 -74.50 -44.72 -29.61
CA ALA A 45 -73.45 -44.05 -30.39
C ALA A 45 -72.98 -42.77 -29.69
N HIS A 46 -73.90 -41.93 -29.25
CA HIS A 46 -73.60 -40.70 -28.52
C HIS A 46 -72.84 -40.98 -27.20
N ARG A 47 -73.23 -42.03 -26.47
CA ARG A 47 -72.52 -42.46 -25.27
C ARG A 47 -71.09 -42.91 -25.57
N ARG A 48 -70.87 -43.68 -26.65
CA ARG A 48 -69.52 -44.08 -27.08
C ARG A 48 -68.67 -42.88 -27.50
N ASP A 49 -69.27 -41.90 -28.16
CA ASP A 49 -68.56 -40.68 -28.55
C ASP A 49 -68.19 -39.82 -27.34
N ILE A 50 -69.08 -39.70 -26.35
CA ILE A 50 -68.77 -39.05 -25.07
C ILE A 50 -67.65 -39.82 -24.34
N GLU A 51 -67.74 -41.15 -24.25
CA GLU A 51 -66.70 -41.98 -23.63
C GLU A 51 -65.35 -41.83 -24.36
N ARG A 52 -65.36 -41.75 -25.70
CA ARG A 52 -64.16 -41.52 -26.51
C ARG A 52 -63.58 -40.13 -26.29
N LEU A 53 -64.39 -39.08 -26.31
CA LEU A 53 -63.95 -37.70 -26.11
C LEU A 53 -63.45 -37.48 -24.68
N THR A 54 -64.10 -38.06 -23.69
CA THR A 54 -63.64 -37.99 -22.28
C THR A 54 -62.35 -38.77 -22.07
N ALA A 55 -62.18 -39.93 -22.71
CA ALA A 55 -60.92 -40.68 -22.68
C ALA A 55 -59.78 -39.90 -23.37
N GLN A 56 -60.04 -39.30 -24.54
CA GLN A 56 -59.07 -38.45 -25.23
C GLN A 56 -58.69 -37.23 -24.39
N SER A 57 -59.67 -36.51 -23.85
CA SER A 57 -59.43 -35.34 -22.98
C SER A 57 -58.62 -35.70 -21.73
N LYS A 58 -58.89 -36.84 -21.09
CA LYS A 58 -58.08 -37.34 -19.96
C LYS A 58 -56.65 -37.63 -20.39
N SER A 59 -56.45 -38.34 -21.50
CA SER A 59 -55.11 -38.65 -22.00
C SER A 59 -54.31 -37.40 -22.37
N GLU A 60 -54.94 -36.40 -22.99
CA GLU A 60 -54.31 -35.13 -23.32
C GLU A 60 -53.97 -34.32 -22.06
N HIS A 61 -54.84 -34.34 -21.05
CA HIS A 61 -54.58 -33.67 -19.79
C HIS A 61 -53.41 -34.33 -19.03
N GLU A 62 -53.35 -35.66 -19.00
CA GLU A 62 -52.24 -36.41 -18.40
C GLU A 62 -50.90 -36.12 -19.12
N ILE A 63 -50.91 -36.04 -20.45
CA ILE A 63 -49.73 -35.66 -21.23
C ILE A 63 -49.30 -34.23 -20.90
N LYS A 64 -50.22 -33.27 -20.90
CA LYS A 64 -49.93 -31.86 -20.58
C LYS A 64 -49.42 -31.67 -19.16
N MET A 65 -49.99 -32.38 -18.19
CA MET A 65 -49.52 -32.35 -16.80
C MET A 65 -48.08 -32.85 -16.70
N ARG A 66 -47.78 -33.96 -17.37
CA ARG A 66 -46.42 -34.52 -17.41
C ARG A 66 -45.44 -33.59 -18.12
N GLU A 67 -45.83 -32.96 -19.22
CA GLU A 67 -45.02 -31.94 -19.90
C GLU A 67 -44.72 -30.75 -19.00
N MET A 68 -45.72 -30.24 -18.27
CA MET A 68 -45.57 -29.14 -17.32
C MET A 68 -44.64 -29.51 -16.15
N GLU A 69 -44.77 -30.73 -15.62
CA GLU A 69 -43.88 -31.26 -14.57
C GLU A 69 -42.44 -31.34 -15.07
N PHE A 70 -42.23 -31.88 -16.28
CA PHE A 70 -40.89 -31.93 -16.89
C PHE A 70 -40.32 -30.54 -17.14
N GLU A 71 -41.11 -29.58 -17.62
CA GLU A 71 -40.65 -28.20 -17.79
C GLU A 71 -40.27 -27.56 -16.46
N HIS A 72 -41.05 -27.80 -15.41
CA HIS A 72 -40.75 -27.29 -14.07
C HIS A 72 -39.44 -27.87 -13.54
N ASP A 73 -39.22 -29.18 -13.72
CA ASP A 73 -37.99 -29.87 -13.32
C ASP A 73 -36.77 -29.42 -14.12
N LEU A 74 -36.93 -29.11 -15.41
CA LEU A 74 -35.85 -28.53 -16.21
C LEU A 74 -35.52 -27.11 -15.74
N LYS A 75 -36.53 -26.28 -15.51
CA LYS A 75 -36.35 -24.91 -15.00
C LYS A 75 -35.73 -24.87 -13.60
N SER A 76 -36.07 -25.82 -12.73
CA SER A 76 -35.47 -25.89 -11.39
C SER A 76 -33.99 -26.28 -11.48
N ARG A 77 -33.65 -27.30 -12.30
CA ARG A 77 -32.26 -27.71 -12.54
C ARG A 77 -31.43 -26.62 -13.21
N GLU A 78 -31.99 -25.89 -14.17
CA GLU A 78 -31.32 -24.75 -14.80
C GLU A 78 -30.96 -23.67 -13.76
N LYS A 79 -31.92 -23.30 -12.90
CA LYS A 79 -31.67 -22.34 -11.81
C LYS A 79 -30.64 -22.86 -10.80
N GLU A 80 -30.70 -24.13 -10.42
CA GLU A 80 -29.70 -24.73 -9.53
C GLU A 80 -28.31 -24.72 -10.16
N LEU A 81 -28.20 -25.04 -11.45
CA LEU A 81 -26.94 -24.98 -12.18
C LEU A 81 -26.42 -23.55 -12.29
N GLU A 82 -27.28 -22.58 -12.57
CA GLU A 82 -26.93 -21.16 -12.64
C GLU A 82 -26.39 -20.65 -11.28
N VAL A 83 -27.10 -20.93 -10.19
CA VAL A 83 -26.65 -20.60 -8.83
C VAL A 83 -25.32 -21.29 -8.51
N ASN A 84 -25.17 -22.57 -8.87
CA ASN A 84 -23.92 -23.29 -8.64
C ASN A 84 -22.74 -22.72 -9.43
N LEU A 85 -22.95 -22.29 -10.68
CA LEU A 85 -21.94 -21.63 -11.49
C LEU A 85 -21.54 -20.29 -10.87
N GLU A 86 -22.51 -19.50 -10.41
CA GLU A 86 -22.25 -18.22 -9.77
C GLU A 86 -21.49 -18.38 -8.45
N VAL A 87 -21.90 -19.34 -7.61
CA VAL A 87 -21.19 -19.67 -6.37
C VAL A 87 -19.75 -20.12 -6.65
N ARG A 88 -19.50 -20.89 -7.72
CA ARG A 88 -18.13 -21.25 -8.12
C ARG A 88 -17.33 -20.02 -8.53
N ARG A 89 -17.89 -19.14 -9.37
CA ARG A 89 -17.23 -17.89 -9.78
C ARG A 89 -16.88 -17.01 -8.58
N VAL A 90 -17.81 -16.80 -7.66
CA VAL A 90 -17.57 -16.01 -6.44
C VAL A 90 -16.45 -16.63 -5.60
N ARG A 91 -16.47 -17.96 -5.38
CA ARG A 91 -15.40 -18.65 -4.64
C ARG A 91 -14.04 -18.53 -5.33
N GLU A 92 -14.00 -18.60 -6.65
CA GLU A 92 -12.77 -18.42 -7.43
C GLU A 92 -12.23 -16.99 -7.32
N ILE A 93 -13.12 -15.98 -7.37
CA ILE A 93 -12.77 -14.58 -7.16
C ILE A 93 -12.25 -14.37 -5.72
N GLU A 94 -12.92 -14.92 -4.71
CA GLU A 94 -12.49 -14.82 -3.31
C GLU A 94 -11.09 -15.42 -3.09
N LYS A 95 -10.81 -16.59 -3.70
CA LYS A 95 -9.48 -17.21 -3.67
C LYS A 95 -8.45 -16.33 -4.36
N ALA A 96 -8.74 -15.84 -5.57
CA ALA A 96 -7.83 -14.97 -6.30
C ALA A 96 -7.55 -13.66 -5.53
N VAL A 97 -8.56 -13.09 -4.86
CA VAL A 97 -8.38 -11.91 -4.01
C VAL A 97 -7.52 -12.23 -2.79
N ALA A 98 -7.72 -13.38 -2.14
CA ALA A 98 -6.89 -13.82 -1.02
C ALA A 98 -5.43 -14.00 -1.44
N GLU A 99 -5.19 -14.67 -2.58
CA GLU A 99 -3.86 -14.80 -3.16
C GLU A 99 -3.25 -13.42 -3.43
N ILE A 100 -3.94 -12.52 -4.14
CA ILE A 100 -3.44 -11.15 -4.43
C ILE A 100 -3.06 -10.40 -3.13
N GLN A 101 -3.82 -10.58 -2.05
CA GLN A 101 -3.48 -9.98 -0.76
C GLN A 101 -2.21 -10.58 -0.16
N GLU A 102 -1.99 -11.89 -0.29
CA GLU A 102 -0.74 -12.54 0.13
C GLU A 102 0.45 -12.04 -0.71
N TRP A 103 0.32 -12.00 -2.04
CA TRP A 103 1.34 -11.43 -2.93
C TRP A 103 1.69 -9.98 -2.58
N LYS A 104 0.69 -9.17 -2.21
CA LYS A 104 0.91 -7.78 -1.79
C LYS A 104 1.70 -7.71 -0.49
N LYS A 105 1.34 -8.51 0.52
CA LYS A 105 2.06 -8.56 1.81
C LYS A 105 3.50 -9.02 1.63
N GLU A 106 3.74 -10.05 0.81
CA GLU A 106 5.08 -10.55 0.53
C GLU A 106 5.95 -9.48 -0.14
N LYS A 107 5.41 -8.76 -1.14
CA LYS A 107 6.11 -7.67 -1.81
C LYS A 107 6.41 -6.48 -0.89
N GLU A 108 5.49 -6.16 0.03
CA GLU A 108 5.71 -5.15 1.07
C GLU A 108 6.81 -5.59 2.04
N PHE A 109 6.81 -6.87 2.44
CA PHE A 109 7.83 -7.44 3.30
C PHE A 109 9.21 -7.45 2.64
N GLU A 110 9.31 -7.88 1.38
CA GLU A 110 10.56 -7.86 0.61
C GLU A 110 11.13 -6.45 0.46
N ARG A 111 10.26 -5.45 0.21
CA ARG A 111 10.67 -4.04 0.18
C ARG A 111 11.19 -3.60 1.54
N MET A 112 10.49 -3.97 2.62
CA MET A 112 10.89 -3.65 3.99
C MET A 112 12.23 -4.31 4.33
N GLU A 113 12.45 -5.58 3.96
CA GLU A 113 13.70 -6.28 4.20
C GLU A 113 14.87 -5.59 3.49
N ARG A 114 14.68 -5.21 2.22
CA ARG A 114 15.69 -4.46 1.45
C ARG A 114 16.00 -3.10 2.08
N THR A 115 14.98 -2.35 2.50
CA THR A 115 15.20 -1.05 3.14
C THR A 115 15.88 -1.21 4.49
N THR A 116 15.48 -2.19 5.30
CA THR A 116 16.12 -2.49 6.59
C THR A 116 17.57 -2.93 6.40
N ALA A 117 17.87 -3.78 5.42
CA ALA A 117 19.24 -4.19 5.11
C ALA A 117 20.10 -3.00 4.66
N ALA A 118 19.56 -2.12 3.80
CA ALA A 118 20.25 -0.91 3.39
C ALA A 118 20.52 0.04 4.57
N ILE A 119 19.55 0.23 5.46
CA ILE A 119 19.69 1.01 6.70
C ILE A 119 20.76 0.39 7.60
N ALA A 120 20.77 -0.93 7.79
CA ALA A 120 21.76 -1.61 8.61
C ALA A 120 23.19 -1.47 8.06
N LEU A 121 23.37 -1.59 6.74
CA LEU A 121 24.65 -1.35 6.09
C LEU A 121 25.12 0.11 6.25
N TYR A 122 24.21 1.05 6.06
CA TYR A 122 24.47 2.46 6.27
C TYR A 122 24.90 2.74 7.73
N LEU A 123 24.21 2.16 8.72
CA LEU A 123 24.57 2.26 10.14
C LEU A 123 25.98 1.74 10.42
N LYS A 124 26.33 0.59 9.83
CA LYS A 124 27.67 0.00 9.97
C LYS A 124 28.76 0.89 9.36
N GLN A 125 28.50 1.47 8.18
CA GLN A 125 29.45 2.36 7.53
C GLN A 125 29.63 3.67 8.30
N LEU A 126 28.55 4.25 8.79
CA LEU A 126 28.57 5.50 9.55
C LEU A 126 29.30 5.32 10.90
N THR A 127 29.00 4.26 11.64
CA THR A 127 29.68 3.97 12.92
C THR A 127 31.18 3.77 12.71
N LYS A 128 31.58 3.06 11.65
CA LYS A 128 32.98 2.92 11.27
C LYS A 128 33.62 4.28 10.96
N LEU A 129 32.98 5.12 10.14
CA LEU A 129 33.48 6.44 9.79
C LEU A 129 33.58 7.36 11.01
N ASN A 130 32.63 7.29 11.94
CA ASN A 130 32.69 8.06 13.19
C ASN A 130 33.88 7.65 14.05
N VAL A 131 34.12 6.35 14.24
CA VAL A 131 35.28 5.86 15.00
C VAL A 131 36.59 6.28 14.33
N GLU A 132 36.69 6.15 13.01
CA GLU A 132 37.85 6.58 12.24
C GLU A 132 38.08 8.09 12.38
N THR A 133 37.00 8.89 12.33
CA THR A 133 37.07 10.35 12.47
C THR A 133 37.49 10.76 13.89
N ILE A 134 36.95 10.14 14.94
CA ILE A 134 37.34 10.40 16.33
C ILE A 134 38.82 10.09 16.53
N ASN A 135 39.27 8.92 16.06
CA ASN A 135 40.67 8.54 16.16
C ASN A 135 41.57 9.52 15.40
N ALA A 136 41.19 9.94 14.20
CA ALA A 136 41.93 10.94 13.43
C ALA A 136 41.99 12.30 14.14
N ILE A 137 40.89 12.78 14.72
CA ILE A 137 40.85 14.03 15.50
C ILE A 137 41.74 13.91 16.74
N GLY A 138 41.68 12.79 17.46
CA GLY A 138 42.49 12.54 18.64
C GLY A 138 43.99 12.51 18.31
N HIS A 139 44.39 11.82 17.24
CA HIS A 139 45.77 11.80 16.76
C HIS A 139 46.24 13.19 16.35
N MET A 140 45.42 13.94 15.60
CA MET A 140 45.74 15.30 15.18
C MET A 140 45.88 16.24 16.38
N GLN A 141 45.04 16.12 17.40
CA GLN A 141 45.15 16.92 18.63
C GLN A 141 46.45 16.63 19.37
N LEU A 142 46.85 15.37 19.47
CA LEU A 142 48.11 14.98 20.10
C LEU A 142 49.32 15.52 19.30
N GLU A 143 49.32 15.29 17.98
CA GLU A 143 50.39 15.71 17.07
C GLU A 143 50.55 17.23 17.04
N LEU A 144 49.45 17.98 17.04
CA LEU A 144 49.49 19.45 17.09
C LEU A 144 50.03 19.95 18.43
N LYS A 145 49.67 19.32 19.56
CA LYS A 145 50.22 19.67 20.88
C LYS A 145 51.72 19.38 20.96
N GLU A 146 52.14 18.23 20.46
CA GLU A 146 53.55 17.85 20.39
C GLU A 146 54.35 18.83 19.52
N ARG A 147 53.88 19.15 18.31
CA ARG A 147 54.51 20.13 17.42
C ARG A 147 54.57 21.53 18.02
N ALA A 148 53.53 21.96 18.72
CA ALA A 148 53.53 23.25 19.40
C ALA A 148 54.60 23.30 20.51
N GLN A 149 54.69 22.25 21.33
CA GLN A 149 55.71 22.16 22.38
C GLN A 149 57.13 22.12 21.80
N GLN A 150 57.33 21.33 20.75
CA GLN A 150 58.62 21.27 20.06
C GLN A 150 59.00 22.64 19.48
N LEU A 151 58.04 23.37 18.90
CA LEU A 151 58.27 24.72 18.39
C LEU A 151 58.68 25.70 19.50
N VAL A 152 58.04 25.67 20.68
CA VAL A 152 58.48 26.48 21.84
C VAL A 152 59.92 26.18 22.17
N TYR A 153 60.25 24.90 22.29
CA TYR A 153 61.56 24.45 22.72
C TYR A 153 62.64 24.89 21.71
N GLU A 154 62.45 24.59 20.43
CA GLU A 154 63.37 24.96 19.35
C GLU A 154 63.55 26.48 19.26
N LYS A 155 62.46 27.25 19.37
CA LYS A 155 62.54 28.70 19.32
C LYS A 155 63.24 29.26 20.55
N THR A 156 62.97 28.74 21.74
CA THR A 156 63.63 29.16 22.99
C THR A 156 65.15 28.95 22.90
N ILE A 157 65.60 27.83 22.32
CA ILE A 157 67.02 27.58 22.08
C ILE A 157 67.58 28.60 21.09
N GLN A 158 66.94 28.78 19.93
CA GLN A 158 67.38 29.76 18.92
C GLN A 158 67.48 31.18 19.49
N TYR A 159 66.57 31.58 20.38
CA TYR A 159 66.63 32.88 21.05
C TYR A 159 67.77 33.00 22.04
N LYS A 160 68.07 31.93 22.78
CA LYS A 160 69.21 31.91 23.67
C LYS A 160 70.52 32.04 22.87
N GLU A 161 70.66 31.28 21.79
CA GLU A 161 71.82 31.36 20.89
C GLU A 161 71.97 32.76 20.27
N LEU A 162 70.86 33.39 19.86
CA LEU A 162 70.87 34.76 19.34
C LEU A 162 71.33 35.77 20.41
N GLN A 163 70.88 35.62 21.66
CA GLN A 163 71.30 36.46 22.77
C GLN A 163 72.77 36.24 23.11
N ASP A 164 73.23 35.00 23.16
CA ASP A 164 74.64 34.66 23.43
C ASP A 164 75.54 35.26 22.34
N THR A 165 75.14 35.16 21.07
CA THR A 165 75.84 35.78 19.93
C THR A 165 75.85 37.30 20.04
N ALA A 166 74.72 37.92 20.39
CA ALA A 166 74.63 39.37 20.54
C ALA A 166 75.48 39.90 21.71
N ILE A 167 75.60 39.12 22.80
CA ILE A 167 76.48 39.43 23.94
C ILE A 167 77.95 39.33 23.50
N GLU A 168 78.32 38.31 22.74
CA GLU A 168 79.68 38.15 22.22
C GLU A 168 80.05 39.28 21.23
N GLU A 169 79.14 39.66 20.33
CA GLU A 169 79.29 40.84 19.47
C GLU A 169 79.46 42.12 20.27
N ALA A 170 78.61 42.34 21.29
CA ALA A 170 78.70 43.52 22.15
C ALA A 170 80.03 43.58 22.90
N MET A 171 80.52 42.44 23.39
CA MET A 171 81.80 42.34 24.08
C MET A 171 82.98 42.68 23.14
N ASN A 172 82.95 42.18 21.91
CA ASN A 172 83.93 42.53 20.88
C ASN A 172 83.86 44.01 20.50
N ASP A 173 82.65 44.57 20.40
CA ASP A 173 82.45 46.00 20.13
C ASP A 173 83.01 46.87 21.27
N PHE A 174 82.81 46.48 22.54
CA PHE A 174 83.39 47.18 23.68
C PHE A 174 84.92 47.17 23.65
N LEU A 175 85.55 46.01 23.41
CA LEU A 175 87.00 45.90 23.27
C LEU A 175 87.54 46.78 22.13
N ARG A 176 86.85 46.80 21.00
CA ARG A 176 87.22 47.63 19.83
C ARG A 176 87.06 49.13 20.09
N ILE A 177 86.03 49.52 20.84
CA ILE A 177 85.82 50.92 21.25
C ILE A 177 86.98 51.36 22.16
N GLU A 178 87.37 50.50 23.12
CA GLU A 178 88.47 50.76 24.04
C GLU A 178 89.81 50.89 23.31
N GLU A 179 90.08 50.03 22.33
CA GLU A 179 91.32 50.05 21.54
C GLU A 179 91.42 51.29 20.61
N LYS A 180 90.32 51.66 19.93
CA LYS A 180 90.34 52.73 18.90
C LYS A 180 90.04 54.14 19.44
N PHE A 181 89.27 54.23 20.52
CA PHE A 181 88.79 55.51 21.07
C PHE A 181 89.20 55.73 22.53
N GLY A 182 90.15 54.96 23.06
CA GLY A 182 90.63 55.07 24.45
C GLY A 182 91.14 56.48 24.84
N ASN A 183 91.58 57.29 23.87
CA ASN A 183 92.05 58.66 24.11
C ASN A 183 90.94 59.72 24.08
N ASN A 184 89.70 59.35 23.73
CA ASN A 184 88.56 60.27 23.63
C ASN A 184 87.37 59.74 24.46
N GLU A 185 87.35 60.14 25.72
CA GLU A 185 86.34 59.76 26.72
C GLU A 185 84.89 60.00 26.23
N ARG A 186 84.67 61.10 25.50
CA ARG A 186 83.34 61.48 25.03
C ARG A 186 82.84 60.57 23.89
N ALA A 187 83.73 60.18 22.98
CA ALA A 187 83.38 59.24 21.92
C ALA A 187 83.16 57.82 22.48
N LYS A 188 83.98 57.42 23.47
CA LYS A 188 83.85 56.16 24.19
C LYS A 188 82.47 56.03 24.86
N ASP A 189 82.05 57.02 25.65
CA ASP A 189 80.76 57.00 26.36
C ASP A 189 79.55 56.93 25.39
N ILE A 190 79.60 57.67 24.28
CA ILE A 190 78.54 57.64 23.26
C ILE A 190 78.43 56.25 22.60
N LEU A 191 79.56 55.64 22.23
CA LEU A 191 79.58 54.33 21.58
C LEU A 191 79.19 53.20 22.53
N ILE A 192 79.64 53.24 23.79
CA ILE A 192 79.23 52.27 24.82
C ILE A 192 77.71 52.31 25.01
N LYS A 193 77.12 53.50 25.15
CA LYS A 193 75.66 53.66 25.26
C LYS A 193 74.92 53.13 24.03
N ALA A 194 75.48 53.28 22.84
CA ALA A 194 74.89 52.76 21.62
C ALA A 194 74.88 51.22 21.60
N VAL A 195 75.97 50.58 22.03
CA VAL A 195 76.07 49.11 22.15
C VAL A 195 75.11 48.59 23.23
N ASP A 196 75.07 49.23 24.41
CA ASP A 196 74.12 48.89 25.48
C ASP A 196 72.66 48.98 25.00
N THR A 197 72.33 50.05 24.26
CA THR A 197 70.99 50.23 23.70
C THR A 197 70.66 49.14 22.67
N LYS A 198 71.62 48.78 21.80
CA LYS A 198 71.46 47.68 20.83
C LYS A 198 71.21 46.35 21.55
N MET A 199 71.99 46.01 22.57
CA MET A 199 71.83 44.78 23.35
C MET A 199 70.49 44.75 24.09
N GLY A 200 70.10 45.87 24.74
CA GLY A 200 68.81 46.01 25.40
C GLY A 200 67.62 45.83 24.45
N ASN A 201 67.73 46.34 23.21
CA ASN A 201 66.73 46.13 22.17
C ASN A 201 66.63 44.66 21.71
N ILE A 202 67.76 43.95 21.57
CA ILE A 202 67.78 42.54 21.18
C ILE A 202 67.14 41.66 22.28
N ILE A 203 67.50 41.90 23.54
CA ILE A 203 66.94 41.18 24.68
C ILE A 203 65.44 41.45 24.79
N SER A 204 65.02 42.72 24.78
CA SER A 204 63.59 43.06 24.89
C SER A 204 62.74 42.52 23.74
N THR A 205 63.26 42.55 22.52
CA THR A 205 62.58 41.98 21.34
C THR A 205 62.45 40.46 21.45
N SER A 206 63.51 39.77 21.90
CA SER A 206 63.48 38.31 22.10
C SER A 206 62.50 37.90 23.20
N THR A 207 62.49 38.62 24.32
CA THR A 207 61.52 38.38 25.42
C THR A 207 60.10 38.59 24.96
N ARG A 208 59.82 39.69 24.26
CA ARG A 208 58.47 39.99 23.74
C ARG A 208 57.99 38.92 22.76
N PHE A 209 58.87 38.44 21.89
CA PHE A 209 58.52 37.37 20.97
C PHE A 209 58.18 36.06 21.69
N LEU A 210 58.92 35.68 22.75
CA LEU A 210 58.59 34.50 23.56
C LEU A 210 57.24 34.63 24.25
N GLU A 211 56.88 35.83 24.72
CA GLU A 211 55.55 36.10 25.28
C GLU A 211 54.44 35.98 24.22
N GLU A 212 54.67 36.53 23.02
CA GLU A 212 53.74 36.42 21.89
C GLU A 212 53.59 34.95 21.45
N LEU A 213 54.68 34.19 21.34
CA LEU A 213 54.67 32.77 20.98
C LEU A 213 53.91 31.92 22.02
N ASN A 214 54.09 32.21 23.32
CA ASN A 214 53.33 31.52 24.37
C ASN A 214 51.83 31.83 24.26
N ARG A 215 51.45 33.08 24.01
CA ARG A 215 50.04 33.47 23.77
C ARG A 215 49.46 32.75 22.55
N ASP A 216 50.20 32.69 21.45
CA ASP A 216 49.75 32.00 20.24
C ASP A 216 49.52 30.51 20.46
N ILE A 217 50.35 29.87 21.28
CA ILE A 217 50.18 28.45 21.63
C ILE A 217 48.99 28.21 22.54
N VAL A 218 48.73 29.12 23.49
CA VAL A 218 47.49 29.07 24.29
C VAL A 218 46.28 29.18 23.37
N ASN A 219 46.27 30.14 22.44
CA ASN A 219 45.19 30.31 21.47
C ASN A 219 45.03 29.08 20.55
N LEU A 220 46.14 28.45 20.15
CA LEU A 220 46.15 27.24 19.34
C LEU A 220 45.56 26.05 20.11
N ASN A 221 45.91 25.90 21.39
CA ASN A 221 45.32 24.87 22.26
C ASN A 221 43.81 25.08 22.43
N GLU A 222 43.35 26.31 22.68
CA GLU A 222 41.92 26.63 22.77
C GLU A 222 41.18 26.33 21.46
N SER A 223 41.81 26.64 20.32
CA SER A 223 41.25 26.36 18.99
C SER A 223 41.13 24.86 18.73
N ILE A 224 42.15 24.09 19.11
CA ILE A 224 42.12 22.62 19.03
C ILE A 224 41.01 22.05 19.90
N ASP A 225 40.92 22.48 21.16
CA ASP A 225 39.89 22.00 22.08
C ASP A 225 38.48 22.36 21.58
N ARG A 226 38.31 23.54 20.99
CA ARG A 226 37.05 23.92 20.33
C ARG A 226 36.72 23.02 19.14
N LEU A 227 37.69 22.72 18.29
CA LEU A 227 37.50 21.85 17.13
C LEU A 227 37.15 20.41 17.56
N THR A 228 37.83 19.88 18.57
CA THR A 228 37.51 18.58 19.17
C THR A 228 36.10 18.57 19.74
N ASN A 229 35.72 19.59 20.53
CA ASN A 229 34.37 19.70 21.09
C ASN A 229 33.29 19.84 20.01
N GLN A 230 33.56 20.58 18.94
CA GLN A 230 32.64 20.70 17.80
C GLN A 230 32.52 19.38 17.03
N GLY A 231 33.63 18.66 16.82
CA GLY A 231 33.63 17.32 16.22
C GLY A 231 32.82 16.34 17.06
N GLN A 232 33.01 16.33 18.38
CA GLN A 232 32.23 15.50 19.30
C GLN A 232 30.74 15.86 19.26
N LYS A 233 30.38 17.14 19.35
CA LYS A 233 28.98 17.59 19.23
C LYS A 233 28.36 17.26 17.88
N PHE A 234 29.14 17.31 16.79
CA PHE A 234 28.66 16.90 15.48
C PHE A 234 28.30 15.42 15.49
N ILE A 235 29.14 14.57 16.08
CA ILE A 235 28.89 13.13 16.23
C ILE A 235 27.68 12.88 17.13
N GLU A 236 27.60 13.52 18.30
CA GLU A 236 26.47 13.40 19.24
C GLU A 236 25.14 13.82 18.60
N ASN A 237 25.08 15.02 18.01
CA ASN A 237 23.87 15.48 17.32
C ASN A 237 23.48 14.56 16.17
N HIS A 238 24.47 14.02 15.44
CA HIS A 238 24.19 13.10 14.36
C HIS A 238 23.59 11.80 14.91
N LEU A 239 24.17 11.22 15.97
CA LEU A 239 23.64 10.05 16.68
C LEU A 239 22.23 10.27 17.26
N GLU A 240 21.96 11.42 17.88
CA GLU A 240 20.63 11.75 18.42
C GLU A 240 19.56 11.88 17.34
N ARG A 241 19.89 12.48 16.19
CA ARG A 241 19.01 12.53 15.01
C ARG A 241 18.69 11.13 14.48
N PHE A 242 19.56 10.14 14.66
CA PHE A 242 19.26 8.75 14.32
C PHE A 242 18.31 8.09 15.30
N HIS A 243 18.50 8.27 16.61
CA HIS A 243 17.59 7.69 17.60
C HIS A 243 16.16 8.21 17.43
N SER A 244 16.00 9.51 17.15
CA SER A 244 14.69 10.11 16.90
C SER A 244 14.07 9.65 15.58
N SER A 245 14.83 9.50 14.49
CA SER A 245 14.31 9.02 13.19
C SER A 245 13.96 7.53 13.19
N SER A 246 14.66 6.69 13.97
CA SER A 246 14.33 5.26 14.13
C SER A 246 13.02 5.02 14.89
N VAL A 247 12.63 5.94 15.78
CA VAL A 247 11.40 5.84 16.59
C VAL A 247 10.21 6.55 15.92
N SER A 248 10.45 7.50 15.01
CA SER A 248 9.41 8.33 14.38
C SER A 248 8.81 7.77 13.09
N THR A 249 8.99 6.47 12.81
CA THR A 249 8.11 5.73 11.89
C THR A 249 7.19 4.75 12.63
N PRO A 250 6.25 5.21 13.47
CA PRO A 250 4.97 4.55 13.47
C PRO A 250 4.37 4.85 12.10
N ILE A 251 4.33 3.85 11.22
CA ILE A 251 3.53 3.88 10.01
C ILE A 251 2.10 4.18 10.48
N SER A 252 1.70 5.46 10.43
CA SER A 252 0.33 5.82 10.72
C SER A 252 -0.46 5.29 9.55
N PHE A 253 -1.17 4.18 9.79
CA PHE A 253 -2.24 3.74 8.93
C PHE A 253 -3.33 4.82 8.98
N THR A 254 -3.20 5.85 8.16
CA THR A 254 -4.34 6.67 7.79
C THR A 254 -5.29 5.74 7.05
N LYS A 255 -6.26 5.18 7.78
CA LYS A 255 -7.52 4.73 7.21
C LYS A 255 -8.13 5.95 6.55
N THR A 256 -7.86 6.15 5.26
CA THR A 256 -8.75 6.88 4.38
C THR A 256 -10.06 6.09 4.38
N ASN A 257 -10.96 6.48 5.28
CA ASN A 257 -12.37 6.20 5.12
C ASN A 257 -12.77 6.81 3.78
N ASP A 258 -12.83 5.97 2.75
CA ASP A 258 -13.61 6.27 1.56
C ASP A 258 -15.07 6.31 1.98
N ASP A 259 -15.52 7.51 2.36
CA ASP A 259 -16.91 7.91 2.31
C ASP A 259 -17.39 7.74 0.88
N LYS A 260 -17.86 6.52 0.54
CA LYS A 260 -18.77 6.32 -0.57
C LYS A 260 -20.04 7.09 -0.27
N ARG A 261 -20.08 8.31 -0.80
CA ARG A 261 -21.28 9.12 -0.98
C ARG A 261 -22.41 8.23 -1.50
N ILE A 262 -23.37 7.97 -0.63
CA ILE A 262 -24.69 7.46 -1.01
C ILE A 262 -25.32 8.58 -1.85
N LEU A 263 -25.48 8.34 -3.16
CA LEU A 263 -26.31 9.18 -4.01
C LEU A 263 -27.78 8.87 -3.67
N PRO A 264 -28.64 9.89 -3.45
CA PRO A 264 -30.05 9.65 -3.19
C PRO A 264 -30.70 9.10 -4.46
N ILE A 265 -31.35 7.95 -4.31
CA ILE A 265 -32.23 7.37 -5.32
C ILE A 265 -33.36 8.37 -5.54
N LYS A 266 -33.41 8.91 -6.75
CA LYS A 266 -34.51 9.74 -7.23
C LYS A 266 -35.66 8.80 -7.57
N GLU A 267 -36.71 8.79 -6.76
CA GLU A 267 -37.97 8.13 -7.10
C GLU A 267 -38.49 8.72 -8.42
N ILE A 268 -38.72 7.84 -9.40
CA ILE A 268 -39.48 8.12 -10.60
C ILE A 268 -40.55 7.02 -10.69
N ASN A 269 -41.80 7.49 -10.79
CA ASN A 269 -43.09 6.82 -10.84
C ASN A 269 -43.68 6.36 -9.51
#